data_AF-A0A926JLW5-F1
#
_entry.id   AF-A0A926JLW5-F1
#
_cell.length_a   1.000
_cell.length_b   1.000
_cell.length_c   1.000
_cell.angle_alpha   90.00
_cell.angle_beta   90.00
_cell.angle_gamma   90.00
#
_symmetry.space_group_name_H-M   'P 1'
#
loop_
_entity.id
_entity.type
_entity.pdbx_description
1 polymer ?
#
loop_
_entity_poly.entity_id
_entity_poly.type
_entity_poly.pdbx_seq_one_letter_code
_entity_poly.pdbx_strand_id
1 'polypeptide(L)'
;MTLSELAARHIALSKVDAEANRQLTTLDGWRKFIENPPSPPVLLSPDALRRLSPAERDLYDDDRLDHHARMLVVATSFVEKTVVCGRRLVLLNRHAISARRGLMVSGLPGTGKTSAITQLGRSHELLDRARHPNVSDRVPVLYITVPPAATARMVAAEFARFLGLPVRARFNMTDIIEAVVGVCTDTRTGLVLVDEIHNVSQVTRSGGEVSDTLKYFSERIPATFVYAGIGLETSELLAGTRGAQIAGRFTLVPTRPFPYGDEWKGLVATMEETLLLHDHPPGSLAKLDRYLHNRADGMIGALSHAIRGAAIDAILRGTERVTKETIDAIPLDHAAEITTSPSRKMARR
;
A
#
# COMPACT_ATOMS: atom_id res chain seq x y z
N MET A 1 15.82 31.09 -23.92
CA MET A 1 15.52 30.34 -22.69
C MET A 1 15.58 31.33 -21.55
N THR A 2 14.43 31.72 -21.02
CA THR A 2 14.34 32.78 -20.00
C THR A 2 14.59 32.18 -18.60
N LEU A 3 14.98 33.02 -17.65
CA LEU A 3 15.22 32.60 -16.26
C LEU A 3 13.97 31.99 -15.59
N SER A 4 12.75 32.35 -16.04
CA SER A 4 11.51 31.74 -15.54
C SER A 4 11.28 30.32 -16.07
N GLU A 5 11.71 30.02 -17.31
CA GLU A 5 11.65 28.66 -17.87
C GLU A 5 12.62 27.71 -17.15
N LEU A 6 13.78 28.21 -16.72
CA LEU A 6 14.75 27.46 -15.91
C LEU A 6 14.24 27.18 -14.49
N ALA A 7 13.59 28.16 -13.85
CA ALA A 7 13.00 27.99 -12.52
C ALA A 7 11.80 27.03 -12.53
N ALA A 8 10.90 27.14 -13.50
CA ALA A 8 9.76 26.23 -13.66
C ALA A 8 10.22 24.78 -13.94
N ARG A 9 11.27 24.61 -14.76
CA ARG A 9 11.84 23.29 -15.05
C ARG A 9 12.56 22.69 -13.85
N HIS A 10 13.19 23.50 -13.00
CA HIS A 10 13.83 23.04 -11.76
C HIS A 10 12.80 22.60 -10.71
N ILE A 11 11.67 23.31 -10.60
CA ILE A 11 10.55 22.93 -9.72
C ILE A 11 9.89 21.64 -10.22
N ALA A 12 9.65 21.51 -11.54
CA ALA A 12 9.09 20.30 -12.14
C ALA A 12 10.00 19.07 -11.99
N LEU A 13 11.32 19.23 -12.20
CA LEU A 13 12.31 18.18 -11.93
C LEU A 13 12.32 17.77 -10.45
N SER A 14 12.21 18.74 -9.52
CA SER A 14 12.15 18.46 -8.08
C SER A 14 10.88 17.71 -7.65
N LYS A 15 9.73 17.95 -8.31
CA LYS A 15 8.46 17.24 -8.06
C LYS A 15 8.52 15.80 -8.61
N VAL A 16 9.03 15.61 -9.83
CA VAL A 16 9.20 14.27 -10.44
C VAL A 16 10.22 13.42 -9.65
N ASP A 17 11.31 14.04 -9.18
CA ASP A 17 12.27 13.39 -8.27
C ASP A 17 11.66 13.11 -6.89
N ALA A 18 10.72 13.94 -6.41
CA ALA A 18 10.02 13.69 -5.14
C ALA A 18 9.05 12.51 -5.20
N GLU A 19 8.39 12.28 -6.35
CA GLU A 19 7.53 11.11 -6.58
C GLU A 19 8.32 9.82 -6.81
N ALA A 20 9.41 9.88 -7.59
CA ALA A 20 10.35 8.76 -7.75
C ALA A 20 10.93 8.28 -6.40
N ASN A 21 11.01 9.17 -5.42
CA ASN A 21 11.53 8.93 -4.09
C ASN A 21 10.51 8.40 -3.06
N ARG A 22 9.28 8.04 -3.43
CA ARG A 22 8.29 7.44 -2.49
C ARG A 22 8.17 5.93 -2.60
N GLN A 23 9.17 5.27 -3.19
CA GLN A 23 9.22 3.81 -3.27
C GLN A 23 9.37 3.20 -1.88
N LEU A 24 8.30 2.60 -1.36
CA LEU A 24 8.27 1.93 -0.05
C LEU A 24 9.35 0.86 0.13
N THR A 25 9.86 0.32 -0.98
CA THR A 25 10.89 -0.72 -1.02
C THR A 25 12.33 -0.18 -0.92
N THR A 26 12.49 1.10 -0.60
CA THR A 26 13.78 1.74 -0.27
C THR A 26 13.67 2.40 1.10
N LEU A 27 14.77 2.46 1.86
CA LEU A 27 14.77 3.12 3.17
C LEU A 27 14.39 4.60 3.07
N ASP A 28 14.90 5.31 2.07
CA ASP A 28 14.59 6.73 1.87
C ASP A 28 13.11 6.92 1.51
N GLY A 29 12.56 6.08 0.63
CA GLY A 29 11.13 6.13 0.30
C GLY A 29 10.22 5.73 1.46
N TRP A 30 10.65 4.77 2.28
CA TRP A 30 9.97 4.45 3.54
C TRP A 30 9.99 5.66 4.49
N ARG A 31 11.14 6.30 4.73
CA ARG A 31 11.25 7.47 5.61
C ARG A 31 10.38 8.63 5.14
N LYS A 32 10.35 8.90 3.83
CA LYS A 32 9.46 9.90 3.21
C LYS A 32 7.98 9.54 3.33
N PHE A 33 7.64 8.26 3.34
CA PHE A 33 6.27 7.81 3.61
C PHE A 33 5.87 8.05 5.08
N ILE A 34 6.80 7.96 6.02
CA ILE A 34 6.56 8.23 7.45
C ILE A 34 6.40 9.72 7.72
N GLU A 35 7.25 10.54 7.13
CA GLU A 35 7.08 11.99 7.06
C GLU A 35 5.72 12.27 6.44
N ASN A 36 4.84 12.99 7.15
CA ASN A 36 3.40 13.03 6.85
C ASN A 36 3.10 13.29 5.37
N PRO A 37 2.05 12.67 4.80
CA PRO A 37 1.60 13.05 3.46
C PRO A 37 1.34 14.57 3.43
N PRO A 38 1.59 15.23 2.30
CA PRO A 38 1.34 16.67 2.19
C PRO A 38 -0.10 16.96 2.60
N SER A 39 -0.30 18.02 3.39
CA SER A 39 -1.64 18.46 3.78
C SER A 39 -2.52 18.62 2.54
N PRO A 40 -3.78 18.16 2.57
CA PRO A 40 -4.70 18.38 1.46
C PRO A 40 -4.77 19.87 1.11
N PRO A 41 -4.85 20.23 -0.18
CA PRO A 41 -5.04 21.61 -0.56
C PRO A 41 -6.37 22.14 -0.01
N VAL A 42 -6.40 23.42 0.32
CA VAL A 42 -7.62 24.07 0.82
C VAL A 42 -8.54 24.35 -0.36
N LEU A 43 -9.77 23.83 -0.31
CA LEU A 43 -10.79 24.19 -1.29
C LEU A 43 -11.14 25.68 -1.16
N LEU A 44 -10.82 26.47 -2.18
CA LEU A 44 -11.02 27.91 -2.15
C LEU A 44 -12.50 28.29 -2.13
N SER A 45 -12.82 29.40 -1.44
CA SER A 45 -14.15 30.00 -1.56
C SER A 45 -14.43 30.46 -3.00
N PRO A 46 -15.70 30.53 -3.43
CA PRO A 46 -16.04 31.00 -4.78
C PRO A 46 -15.46 32.38 -5.12
N ASP A 47 -15.38 33.29 -4.14
CA ASP A 47 -14.78 34.61 -4.32
C ASP A 47 -13.28 34.57 -4.51
N ALA A 48 -12.57 33.72 -3.75
CA ALA A 48 -11.14 33.53 -3.91
C ALA A 48 -10.82 32.90 -5.26
N LEU A 49 -11.60 31.89 -5.67
CA LEU A 49 -11.46 31.22 -6.97
C LEU A 49 -11.65 32.18 -8.16
N ARG A 50 -12.58 33.13 -8.05
CA ARG A 50 -12.81 34.17 -9.07
C ARG A 50 -11.68 35.21 -9.17
N ARG A 51 -10.90 35.38 -8.10
CA ARG A 51 -9.76 36.32 -8.07
C ARG A 51 -8.47 35.74 -8.62
N LEU A 52 -8.39 34.42 -8.83
CA LEU A 52 -7.21 33.79 -9.40
C LEU A 52 -7.02 34.22 -10.86
N SER A 53 -5.79 34.56 -11.20
CA SER A 53 -5.35 34.60 -12.60
C SER A 53 -5.41 33.20 -13.24
N PRO A 54 -5.37 33.10 -14.58
CA PRO A 54 -5.35 31.80 -15.26
C PRO A 54 -4.21 30.89 -14.77
N ALA A 55 -3.00 31.43 -14.61
CA ALA A 55 -1.85 30.64 -14.15
C ALA A 55 -1.98 30.17 -12.69
N GLU A 56 -2.56 30.99 -11.81
CA GLU A 56 -2.82 30.58 -10.42
C GLU A 56 -3.91 29.52 -10.33
N ARG A 57 -4.90 29.57 -11.23
CA ARG A 57 -5.94 28.55 -11.34
C ARG A 57 -5.34 27.22 -11.81
N ASP A 58 -4.47 27.22 -12.81
CA ASP A 58 -3.80 26.00 -13.29
C ASP A 58 -2.98 25.34 -12.17
N LEU A 59 -2.24 26.12 -11.38
CA LEU A 59 -1.48 25.60 -10.24
C LEU A 59 -2.38 25.06 -9.12
N TYR A 60 -3.47 25.76 -8.82
CA TYR A 60 -4.46 25.31 -7.85
C TYR A 60 -5.13 24.01 -8.29
N ASP A 61 -5.45 23.87 -9.56
CA ASP A 61 -6.04 22.66 -10.13
C ASP A 61 -5.04 21.51 -10.16
N ASP A 62 -3.76 21.77 -10.47
CA ASP A 62 -2.66 20.78 -10.37
C ASP A 62 -2.53 20.20 -8.96
N ASP A 63 -2.58 21.05 -7.93
CA ASP A 63 -2.53 20.58 -6.54
C ASP A 63 -3.76 19.73 -6.17
N ARG A 64 -4.96 20.10 -6.65
CA ARG A 64 -6.18 19.29 -6.46
C ARG A 64 -6.10 17.98 -7.24
N LEU A 65 -5.55 17.98 -8.44
CA LEU A 65 -5.36 16.77 -9.25
C LEU A 65 -4.38 15.82 -8.56
N ASP A 66 -3.23 16.31 -8.06
CA ASP A 66 -2.27 15.52 -7.28
C ASP A 66 -2.92 14.93 -6.02
N HIS A 67 -3.76 15.71 -5.31
CA HIS A 67 -4.55 15.19 -4.18
C HIS A 67 -5.42 13.99 -4.56
N HIS A 68 -6.21 14.08 -5.63
CA HIS A 68 -7.07 12.97 -6.08
C HIS A 68 -6.27 11.83 -6.75
N ALA A 69 -5.08 12.12 -7.29
CA ALA A 69 -4.14 11.14 -7.83
C ALA A 69 -3.42 10.32 -6.74
N ARG A 70 -3.55 10.69 -5.45
CA ARG A 70 -3.03 9.89 -4.35
C ARG A 70 -4.06 8.88 -3.84
N MET A 71 -3.58 7.68 -3.49
CA MET A 71 -4.43 6.69 -2.83
C MET A 71 -4.61 7.09 -1.36
N LEU A 72 -5.86 7.33 -0.97
CA LEU A 72 -6.22 7.60 0.41
C LEU A 72 -6.27 6.30 1.20
N VAL A 73 -5.62 6.30 2.36
CA VAL A 73 -5.71 5.19 3.30
C VAL A 73 -6.88 5.45 4.24
N VAL A 74 -7.94 4.66 4.08
CA VAL A 74 -9.09 4.69 4.99
C VAL A 74 -8.87 3.68 6.12
N ALA A 75 -9.16 4.09 7.36
CA ALA A 75 -9.14 3.23 8.52
C ALA A 75 -10.33 2.26 8.48
N THR A 76 -10.17 1.14 7.78
CA THR A 76 -11.17 0.06 7.75
C THR A 76 -10.95 -0.90 8.91
N SER A 77 -11.99 -1.67 9.28
CA SER A 77 -11.88 -2.67 10.35
C SER A 77 -10.76 -3.69 10.08
N PHE A 78 -10.51 -4.00 8.80
CA PHE A 78 -9.41 -4.87 8.39
C PHE A 78 -8.03 -4.23 8.63
N VAL A 79 -7.85 -2.95 8.30
CA VAL A 79 -6.60 -2.23 8.59
C VAL A 79 -6.38 -2.18 10.09
N GLU A 80 -7.40 -1.80 10.86
CA GLU A 80 -7.32 -1.74 12.33
C GLU A 80 -6.98 -3.10 12.93
N LYS A 81 -7.68 -4.16 12.53
CA LYS A 81 -7.41 -5.53 12.98
C LYS A 81 -5.99 -5.97 12.65
N THR A 82 -5.50 -5.66 11.44
CA THR A 82 -4.13 -5.97 11.03
C THR A 82 -3.10 -5.24 11.91
N VAL A 83 -3.30 -3.95 12.17
CA VAL A 83 -2.43 -3.15 13.05
C VAL A 83 -2.47 -3.69 14.49
N VAL A 84 -3.64 -4.00 15.04
CA VAL A 84 -3.80 -4.53 16.40
C VAL A 84 -3.13 -5.90 16.53
N CYS A 85 -3.39 -6.83 15.60
CA CYS A 85 -2.77 -8.15 15.58
C CYS A 85 -1.25 -8.06 15.43
N GLY A 86 -0.76 -7.25 14.48
CA GLY A 86 0.68 -7.07 14.26
C GLY A 86 1.39 -6.47 15.46
N ARG A 87 0.83 -5.40 16.06
CA ARG A 87 1.37 -4.81 17.30
C ARG A 87 1.44 -5.81 18.44
N ARG A 88 0.40 -6.64 18.62
CA ARG A 88 0.37 -7.69 19.64
C ARG A 88 1.53 -8.67 19.43
N LEU A 89 1.77 -9.12 18.20
CA LEU A 89 2.85 -10.05 17.87
C LEU A 89 4.24 -9.44 18.11
N VAL A 90 4.44 -8.17 17.72
CA VAL A 90 5.67 -7.43 18.03
C VAL A 90 5.95 -7.41 19.53
N LEU A 91 4.92 -7.16 20.35
CA LEU A 91 5.07 -7.15 21.81
C LEU A 91 5.37 -8.55 22.37
N LEU A 92 4.69 -9.59 21.89
CA LEU A 92 4.93 -10.98 22.29
C LEU A 92 6.35 -11.44 21.92
N ASN A 93 6.90 -10.94 20.81
CA ASN A 93 8.23 -11.30 20.34
C ASN A 93 9.37 -10.52 21.02
N ARG A 94 9.09 -9.50 21.84
CA ARG A 94 10.10 -8.61 22.44
C ARG A 94 11.22 -9.33 23.20
N HIS A 95 10.86 -10.43 23.87
CA HIS A 95 11.80 -11.26 24.64
C HIS A 95 11.96 -12.67 24.07
N ALA A 96 11.42 -12.92 22.86
CA ALA A 96 11.58 -14.19 22.19
C ALA A 96 13.00 -14.29 21.63
N ILE A 97 13.76 -15.27 22.12
CA ILE A 97 15.13 -15.56 21.66
C ILE A 97 15.08 -16.32 20.32
N SER A 98 14.12 -17.24 20.19
CA SER A 98 13.85 -18.01 18.98
C SER A 98 12.34 -18.20 18.80
N ALA A 99 11.92 -18.83 17.70
CA ALA A 99 10.52 -19.20 17.46
C ALA A 99 9.52 -18.02 17.50
N ARG A 100 9.93 -16.87 16.97
CA ARG A 100 9.08 -15.67 16.88
C ARG A 100 7.81 -15.97 16.09
N ARG A 101 6.70 -15.39 16.54
CA ARG A 101 5.41 -15.48 15.88
C ARG A 101 5.33 -14.46 14.75
N GLY A 102 4.60 -14.79 13.69
CA GLY A 102 4.42 -13.89 12.54
C GLY A 102 2.96 -13.61 12.22
N LEU A 103 2.73 -12.70 11.27
CA LEU A 103 1.41 -12.34 10.78
C LEU A 103 1.30 -12.67 9.29
N MET A 104 0.18 -13.25 8.88
CA MET A 104 -0.18 -13.42 7.48
C MET A 104 -1.42 -12.60 7.18
N VAL A 105 -1.36 -11.86 6.08
CA VAL A 105 -2.44 -11.00 5.59
C VAL A 105 -2.82 -11.50 4.21
N SER A 106 -3.98 -12.15 4.09
CA SER A 106 -4.39 -12.84 2.87
C SER A 106 -5.67 -12.28 2.28
N GLY A 107 -5.75 -12.19 0.95
CA GLY A 107 -6.98 -11.84 0.25
C GLY A 107 -6.73 -11.42 -1.19
N LEU A 108 -7.81 -11.20 -1.93
CA LEU A 108 -7.78 -10.87 -3.36
C LEU A 108 -7.02 -9.55 -3.64
N PRO A 109 -6.52 -9.31 -4.87
CA PRO A 109 -6.00 -8.01 -5.28
C PRO A 109 -6.99 -6.88 -4.97
N GLY A 110 -6.52 -5.69 -4.58
CA GLY A 110 -7.40 -4.54 -4.34
C GLY A 110 -8.22 -4.56 -3.04
N THR A 111 -7.97 -5.50 -2.12
CA THR A 111 -8.65 -5.59 -0.81
C THR A 111 -7.96 -4.82 0.33
N GLY A 112 -6.94 -4.01 0.02
CA GLY A 112 -6.25 -3.14 0.99
C GLY A 112 -5.12 -3.80 1.81
N LYS A 113 -4.61 -4.97 1.40
CA LYS A 113 -3.53 -5.70 2.11
C LYS A 113 -2.27 -4.84 2.31
N THR A 114 -1.74 -4.27 1.24
CA THR A 114 -0.56 -3.40 1.25
C THR A 114 -0.79 -2.20 2.17
N SER A 115 -1.97 -1.57 2.10
CA SER A 115 -2.34 -0.48 3.01
C SER A 115 -2.35 -0.92 4.46
N ALA A 116 -2.88 -2.11 4.78
CA ALA A 116 -2.93 -2.62 6.14
C ALA A 116 -1.53 -2.89 6.74
N ILE A 117 -0.64 -3.55 5.98
CA ILE A 117 0.72 -3.84 6.47
C ILE A 117 1.60 -2.59 6.54
N THR A 118 1.44 -1.63 5.60
CA THR A 118 2.19 -0.37 5.63
C THR A 118 1.71 0.53 6.77
N GLN A 119 0.43 0.54 7.11
CA GLN A 119 -0.06 1.22 8.32
C GLN A 119 0.46 0.58 9.60
N LEU A 120 0.56 -0.76 9.66
CA LEU A 120 1.23 -1.45 10.77
C LEU A 120 2.69 -1.02 10.88
N GLY A 121 3.42 -0.96 9.76
CA GLY A 121 4.79 -0.47 9.73
C GLY A 121 4.92 0.99 10.18
N ARG A 122 4.12 1.90 9.62
CA ARG A 122 4.09 3.32 10.01
C ARG A 122 3.88 3.49 11.50
N SER A 123 2.90 2.75 12.01
CA SER A 123 2.53 2.69 13.41
C SER A 123 3.66 2.17 14.31
N HIS A 124 4.43 1.18 13.87
CA HIS A 124 5.60 0.67 14.58
C HIS A 124 6.76 1.67 14.58
N GLU A 125 7.09 2.23 13.42
CA GLU A 125 8.13 3.25 13.24
C GLU A 125 7.91 4.47 14.13
N LEU A 126 6.70 5.05 14.09
CA LEU A 126 6.38 6.25 14.87
C LEU A 126 6.50 6.00 16.38
N LEU A 127 6.11 4.80 16.83
CA LEU A 127 6.28 4.40 18.24
C LEU A 127 7.75 4.22 18.62
N ASP A 128 8.59 3.68 17.73
CA ASP A 128 10.02 3.55 17.97
C ASP A 128 10.70 4.92 18.04
N ARG A 129 10.42 5.82 17.09
CA ARG A 129 10.90 7.21 17.09
C ARG A 129 10.50 7.95 18.36
N ALA A 130 9.25 7.78 18.81
CA ALA A 130 8.77 8.40 20.06
C ALA A 130 9.48 7.86 21.32
N ARG A 131 9.89 6.59 21.33
CA ARG A 131 10.67 5.98 22.44
C ARG A 131 12.14 6.38 22.39
N HIS A 132 12.64 6.74 21.22
CA HIS A 132 14.05 7.03 20.96
C HIS A 132 14.22 8.38 20.25
N PRO A 133 13.78 9.51 20.85
CA PRO A 133 13.60 10.79 20.15
C PRO A 133 14.87 11.47 19.60
N ASN A 134 16.07 10.91 19.81
CA ASN A 134 17.34 11.47 19.32
C ASN A 134 18.25 10.40 18.69
N VAL A 135 17.69 9.27 18.26
CA VAL A 135 18.45 8.16 17.69
C VAL A 135 18.08 8.02 16.21
N SER A 136 18.93 8.54 15.33
CA SER A 136 18.65 8.68 13.89
C SER A 136 19.09 7.49 13.02
N ASP A 137 19.93 6.62 13.56
CA ASP A 137 20.50 5.45 12.87
C ASP A 137 19.60 4.20 12.92
N ARG A 138 18.45 4.29 13.60
CA ARG A 138 17.50 3.18 13.66
C ARG A 138 16.74 3.01 12.34
N VAL A 139 16.47 1.75 12.00
CA VAL A 139 15.59 1.33 10.91
C VAL A 139 14.58 0.32 11.48
N PRO A 140 13.56 0.78 12.21
CA PRO A 140 12.61 -0.10 12.90
C PRO A 140 11.83 -1.05 11.97
N VAL A 141 11.56 -0.60 10.74
CA VAL A 141 10.78 -1.34 9.75
C VAL A 141 11.58 -1.57 8.47
N LEU A 142 11.54 -2.80 7.97
CA LEU A 142 11.99 -3.17 6.64
C LEU A 142 10.80 -3.59 5.79
N TYR A 143 10.65 -3.03 4.59
CA TYR A 143 9.57 -3.37 3.66
C TYR A 143 10.14 -3.83 2.32
N ILE A 144 9.71 -5.02 1.87
CA ILE A 144 10.04 -5.54 0.53
C ILE A 144 8.79 -6.03 -0.17
N THR A 145 8.87 -6.07 -1.50
CA THR A 145 7.87 -6.71 -2.37
C THR A 145 8.56 -7.85 -3.09
N VAL A 146 7.98 -9.05 -3.05
CA VAL A 146 8.56 -10.22 -3.71
C VAL A 146 8.35 -10.11 -5.22
N PRO A 147 9.41 -10.15 -6.04
CA PRO A 147 9.28 -10.02 -7.48
C PRO A 147 8.61 -11.27 -8.11
N PRO A 148 7.99 -11.15 -9.29
CA PRO A 148 7.46 -12.29 -10.03
C PRO A 148 8.54 -13.36 -10.29
N ALA A 149 8.17 -14.64 -10.18
CA ALA A 149 9.09 -15.77 -10.34
C ALA A 149 10.34 -15.67 -9.45
N ALA A 150 10.15 -15.20 -8.21
CA ALA A 150 11.25 -14.94 -7.28
C ALA A 150 12.16 -16.16 -7.07
N THR A 151 13.47 -15.87 -7.11
CA THR A 151 14.51 -16.78 -6.63
C THR A 151 14.98 -16.33 -5.25
N ALA A 152 15.60 -17.23 -4.50
CA ALA A 152 16.16 -16.93 -3.19
C ALA A 152 17.07 -15.68 -3.22
N ARG A 153 17.95 -15.60 -4.22
CA ARG A 153 18.88 -14.48 -4.40
C ARG A 153 18.17 -13.17 -4.68
N MET A 154 17.10 -13.19 -5.48
CA MET A 154 16.29 -11.99 -5.75
C MET A 154 15.67 -11.47 -4.45
N VAL A 155 15.09 -12.35 -3.62
CA VAL A 155 14.53 -11.94 -2.33
C VAL A 155 15.61 -11.37 -1.41
N ALA A 156 16.77 -12.01 -1.28
CA ALA A 156 17.88 -11.46 -0.49
C ALA A 156 18.36 -10.10 -1.01
N ALA A 157 18.37 -9.91 -2.33
CA ALA A 157 18.72 -8.64 -2.96
C ALA A 157 17.69 -7.54 -2.66
N GLU A 158 16.39 -7.84 -2.55
CA GLU A 158 15.37 -6.87 -2.15
C GLU A 158 15.58 -6.35 -0.73
N PHE A 159 15.97 -7.22 0.22
CA PHE A 159 16.35 -6.78 1.57
C PHE A 159 17.56 -5.84 1.54
N ALA A 160 18.59 -6.20 0.79
CA ALA A 160 19.79 -5.38 0.64
C ALA A 160 19.47 -4.03 -0.02
N ARG A 161 18.65 -4.04 -1.07
CA ARG A 161 18.20 -2.83 -1.78
C ARG A 161 17.42 -1.89 -0.88
N PHE A 162 16.52 -2.42 -0.04
CA PHE A 162 15.80 -1.61 0.94
C PHE A 162 16.78 -0.86 1.84
N LEU A 163 17.79 -1.56 2.37
CA LEU A 163 18.80 -1.00 3.28
C LEU A 163 19.85 -0.12 2.57
N GLY A 164 19.78 0.07 1.25
CA GLY A 164 20.78 0.82 0.49
C GLY A 164 22.12 0.11 0.35
N LEU A 165 22.16 -1.23 0.54
CA LEU A 165 23.37 -2.02 0.45
C LEU A 165 23.74 -2.35 -1.00
N PRO A 166 25.01 -2.22 -1.40
CA PRO A 166 25.43 -2.51 -2.77
C PRO A 166 25.41 -4.02 -3.05
N VAL A 167 24.54 -4.48 -3.95
CA VAL A 167 24.53 -5.87 -4.42
C VAL A 167 25.44 -6.01 -5.64
N ARG A 168 26.72 -6.31 -5.42
CA ARG A 168 27.70 -6.50 -6.50
C ARG A 168 27.61 -7.91 -7.08
N ALA A 169 27.91 -8.06 -8.37
CA ALA A 169 27.90 -9.37 -9.06
C ALA A 169 28.77 -10.44 -8.36
N ARG A 170 29.87 -10.02 -7.73
CA ARG A 170 30.80 -10.90 -6.99
C ARG A 170 30.26 -11.41 -5.65
N PHE A 171 29.24 -10.77 -5.08
CA PHE A 171 28.70 -11.19 -3.78
C PHE A 171 27.90 -12.46 -3.95
N ASN A 172 28.29 -13.51 -3.23
CA ASN A 172 27.53 -14.73 -3.15
C ASN A 172 26.29 -14.51 -2.25
N MET A 173 25.44 -15.53 -2.13
CA MET A 173 24.22 -15.44 -1.34
C MET A 173 24.49 -15.16 0.14
N THR A 174 25.48 -15.84 0.72
CA THR A 174 25.87 -15.69 2.12
C THR A 174 26.34 -14.27 2.42
N ASP A 175 27.16 -13.68 1.53
CA ASP A 175 27.65 -12.30 1.70
C ASP A 175 26.48 -11.30 1.82
N ILE A 176 25.44 -11.48 1.00
CA ILE A 176 24.25 -10.61 1.01
C ILE A 176 23.48 -10.80 2.33
N ILE A 177 23.26 -12.05 2.74
CA ILE A 177 22.50 -12.35 3.96
C ILE A 177 23.22 -11.83 5.20
N GLU A 178 24.53 -12.03 5.32
CA GLU A 178 25.32 -11.53 6.45
C GLU A 178 25.26 -10.01 6.54
N ALA A 179 25.40 -9.31 5.40
CA ALA A 179 25.31 -7.85 5.37
C ALA A 179 23.91 -7.35 5.81
N VAL A 180 22.85 -7.97 5.30
CA VAL A 180 21.46 -7.63 5.67
C VAL A 180 21.21 -7.89 7.16
N VAL A 181 21.61 -9.05 7.67
CA VAL A 181 21.42 -9.42 9.09
C VAL A 181 22.21 -8.48 10.00
N GLY A 182 23.47 -8.18 9.66
CA GLY A 182 24.32 -7.26 10.42
C GLY A 182 23.67 -5.89 10.53
N VAL A 183 23.31 -5.29 9.39
CA VAL A 183 22.67 -3.96 9.37
C VAL A 183 21.35 -3.97 10.13
N CYS A 184 20.45 -4.92 9.89
CA CYS A 184 19.19 -5.01 10.63
C CYS A 184 19.39 -5.13 12.15
N THR A 185 20.46 -5.80 12.57
CA THR A 185 20.79 -5.95 14.00
C THR A 185 21.31 -4.64 14.58
N ASP A 186 22.22 -3.98 13.88
CA ASP A 186 22.83 -2.71 14.31
C ASP A 186 21.78 -1.59 14.34
N THR A 187 20.91 -1.51 13.33
CA THR A 187 19.85 -0.51 13.20
C THR A 187 18.57 -0.87 13.96
N ARG A 188 18.56 -1.98 14.70
CA ARG A 188 17.46 -2.41 15.58
C ARG A 188 16.13 -2.60 14.85
N THR A 189 16.16 -3.22 13.67
CA THR A 189 14.97 -3.62 12.93
C THR A 189 14.10 -4.55 13.78
N GLY A 190 12.85 -4.18 14.02
CA GLY A 190 11.90 -4.91 14.86
C GLY A 190 10.71 -5.49 14.10
N LEU A 191 10.51 -5.06 12.85
CA LEU A 191 9.40 -5.48 12.00
C LEU A 191 9.87 -5.62 10.54
N VAL A 192 9.58 -6.76 9.93
CA VAL A 192 9.85 -7.05 8.52
C VAL A 192 8.53 -7.30 7.81
N LEU A 193 8.24 -6.50 6.80
CA LEU A 193 7.04 -6.56 5.96
C LEU A 193 7.43 -7.10 4.59
N VAL A 194 6.80 -8.21 4.20
CA VAL A 194 7.06 -8.87 2.92
C VAL A 194 5.74 -8.97 2.17
N ASP A 195 5.59 -8.13 1.15
CA ASP A 195 4.39 -8.07 0.31
C ASP A 195 4.51 -8.96 -0.93
N GLU A 196 3.38 -9.29 -1.54
CA GLU A 196 3.27 -10.09 -2.76
C GLU A 196 3.94 -11.48 -2.65
N ILE A 197 3.90 -12.10 -1.46
CA ILE A 197 4.58 -13.39 -1.19
C ILE A 197 4.07 -14.54 -2.08
N HIS A 198 2.89 -14.38 -2.68
CA HIS A 198 2.33 -15.34 -3.63
C HIS A 198 3.09 -15.41 -4.97
N ASN A 199 4.00 -14.47 -5.24
CA ASN A 199 4.92 -14.51 -6.38
C ASN A 199 6.00 -15.60 -6.25
N VAL A 200 6.15 -16.19 -5.06
CA VAL A 200 6.99 -17.36 -4.86
C VAL A 200 6.30 -18.58 -5.45
N SER A 201 6.94 -19.22 -6.43
CA SER A 201 6.43 -20.42 -7.06
C SER A 201 6.26 -21.55 -6.03
N GLN A 202 5.06 -22.09 -5.86
CA GLN A 202 4.79 -23.03 -4.77
C GLN A 202 5.22 -24.47 -5.07
N VAL A 203 5.43 -24.81 -6.35
CA VAL A 203 5.68 -26.18 -6.81
C VAL A 203 7.15 -26.40 -7.23
N THR A 204 7.93 -25.32 -7.38
CA THR A 204 9.30 -25.42 -7.89
C THR A 204 10.33 -25.45 -6.77
N ARG A 205 11.48 -26.06 -7.06
CA ARG A 205 12.66 -26.02 -6.20
C ARG A 205 13.06 -24.60 -5.81
N SER A 206 13.02 -23.66 -6.76
CA SER A 206 13.33 -22.25 -6.54
C SER A 206 12.42 -21.62 -5.47
N GLY A 207 11.15 -22.01 -5.44
CA GLY A 207 10.21 -21.56 -4.41
C GLY A 207 10.56 -22.07 -3.02
N GLY A 208 10.91 -23.35 -2.91
CA GLY A 208 11.40 -23.92 -1.65
C GLY A 208 12.64 -23.20 -1.13
N GLU A 209 13.58 -22.85 -2.03
CA GLU A 209 14.78 -22.09 -1.68
C GLU A 209 14.45 -20.66 -1.18
N VAL A 210 13.40 -20.02 -1.72
CA VAL A 210 12.91 -18.73 -1.20
C VAL A 210 12.31 -18.89 0.21
N SER A 211 11.47 -19.89 0.44
CA SER A 211 10.91 -20.15 1.78
C SER A 211 12.00 -20.44 2.81
N ASP A 212 13.00 -21.23 2.44
CA ASP A 212 14.16 -21.52 3.29
C ASP A 212 14.95 -20.23 3.60
N THR A 213 15.10 -19.33 2.62
CA THR A 213 15.77 -18.02 2.81
C THR A 213 14.99 -17.09 3.74
N LEU A 214 13.67 -16.98 3.56
CA LEU A 214 12.81 -16.16 4.45
C LEU A 214 12.78 -16.71 5.87
N LYS A 215 12.74 -18.04 6.02
CA LYS A 215 12.88 -18.69 7.32
C LYS A 215 14.23 -18.34 7.95
N TYR A 216 15.32 -18.47 7.20
CA TYR A 216 16.67 -18.15 7.66
C TYR A 216 16.79 -16.70 8.14
N PHE A 217 16.22 -15.73 7.39
CA PHE A 217 16.12 -14.35 7.85
C PHE A 217 15.29 -14.21 9.14
N SER A 218 14.15 -14.89 9.26
CA SER A 218 13.28 -14.81 10.44
C SER A 218 13.91 -15.37 11.72
N GLU A 219 14.87 -16.29 11.59
CA GLU A 219 15.61 -16.87 12.71
C GLU A 219 16.76 -15.95 13.17
N ARG A 220 17.40 -15.24 12.23
CA ARG A 220 18.59 -14.42 12.49
C ARG A 220 18.30 -12.93 12.73
N ILE A 221 17.25 -12.39 12.14
CA ILE A 221 16.83 -11.01 12.39
C ILE A 221 15.89 -11.00 13.60
N PRO A 222 16.16 -10.19 14.65
CA PRO A 222 15.32 -10.11 15.84
C PRO A 222 14.03 -9.30 15.61
N ALA A 223 13.28 -9.65 14.57
CA ALA A 223 12.09 -8.94 14.11
C ALA A 223 10.86 -9.85 14.03
N THR A 224 9.69 -9.22 14.05
CA THR A 224 8.42 -9.87 13.68
C THR A 224 8.28 -9.84 12.16
N PHE A 225 7.97 -10.98 11.55
CA PHE A 225 7.75 -11.08 10.11
C PHE A 225 6.25 -11.03 9.79
N VAL A 226 5.89 -10.23 8.79
CA VAL A 226 4.54 -10.09 8.25
C VAL A 226 4.56 -10.42 6.78
N TYR A 227 3.75 -11.39 6.37
CA TYR A 227 3.59 -11.80 4.97
C TYR A 227 2.24 -11.35 4.43
N ALA A 228 2.22 -10.64 3.31
CA ALA A 228 0.99 -10.29 2.59
C ALA A 228 0.96 -10.92 1.20
N GLY A 229 -0.21 -11.42 0.79
CA GLY A 229 -0.37 -12.07 -0.50
C GLY A 229 -1.77 -12.61 -0.75
N ILE A 230 -1.91 -13.37 -1.83
CA ILE A 230 -3.18 -13.96 -2.26
C ILE A 230 -3.21 -15.43 -1.84
N GLY A 231 -4.34 -15.88 -1.29
CA GLY A 231 -4.59 -17.31 -1.03
C GLY A 231 -3.62 -17.95 -0.04
N LEU A 232 -3.13 -17.20 0.96
CA LEU A 232 -2.18 -17.71 1.95
C LEU A 232 -2.78 -18.77 2.88
N GLU A 233 -4.10 -18.77 3.04
CA GLU A 233 -4.85 -19.78 3.81
C GLU A 233 -4.65 -21.22 3.29
N THR A 234 -4.43 -21.36 1.99
CA THR A 234 -4.29 -22.65 1.28
C THR A 234 -2.94 -22.76 0.58
N SER A 235 -2.04 -21.80 0.79
CA SER A 235 -0.79 -21.71 0.04
C SER A 235 0.14 -22.87 0.38
N GLU A 236 0.61 -23.57 -0.66
CA GLU A 236 1.59 -24.65 -0.51
C GLU A 236 2.99 -24.14 -0.13
N LEU A 237 3.25 -22.84 -0.25
CA LEU A 237 4.43 -22.17 0.31
C LEU A 237 4.58 -22.47 1.82
N LEU A 238 3.45 -22.75 2.46
CA LEU A 238 3.28 -23.04 3.87
C LEU A 238 2.79 -24.48 4.12
N ALA A 239 2.56 -25.26 3.06
CA ALA A 239 2.25 -26.68 3.14
C ALA A 239 3.52 -27.53 3.06
N GLY A 240 3.39 -28.82 3.38
CA GLY A 240 4.53 -29.74 3.51
C GLY A 240 5.36 -29.52 4.79
N THR A 241 6.34 -30.39 5.03
CA THR A 241 7.13 -30.39 6.28
C THR A 241 7.96 -29.11 6.47
N ARG A 242 8.42 -28.48 5.39
CA ARG A 242 9.19 -27.22 5.42
C ARG A 242 8.29 -26.00 5.66
N GLY A 243 7.16 -25.91 4.96
CA GLY A 243 6.20 -24.81 5.11
C GLY A 243 5.45 -24.84 6.45
N ALA A 244 5.13 -26.02 6.98
CA ALA A 244 4.38 -26.18 8.23
C ALA A 244 5.10 -25.59 9.46
N GLN A 245 6.43 -25.53 9.44
CA GLN A 245 7.23 -24.92 10.51
C GLN A 245 7.08 -23.39 10.54
N ILE A 246 6.87 -22.78 9.37
CA ILE A 246 6.56 -21.36 9.23
C ILE A 246 5.07 -21.15 9.57
N ALA A 247 4.18 -21.92 8.94
CA ALA A 247 2.73 -21.80 9.09
C ALA A 247 2.24 -21.91 10.55
N GLY A 248 2.78 -22.86 11.32
CA GLY A 248 2.34 -23.13 12.69
C GLY A 248 2.55 -21.98 13.68
N ARG A 249 3.30 -20.93 13.31
CA ARG A 249 3.59 -19.77 14.17
C ARG A 249 2.94 -18.48 13.69
N PHE A 250 2.24 -18.52 12.56
CA PHE A 250 1.67 -17.33 11.96
C PHE A 250 0.19 -17.21 12.28
N THR A 251 -0.22 -15.99 12.65
CA THR A 251 -1.63 -15.65 12.79
C THR A 251 -2.13 -15.17 11.43
N LEU A 252 -3.21 -15.75 10.91
CA LEU A 252 -3.82 -15.35 9.65
C LEU A 252 -4.91 -14.29 9.88
N VAL A 253 -4.82 -13.18 9.16
CA VAL A 253 -5.86 -12.16 9.04
C VAL A 253 -6.31 -12.10 7.58
N PRO A 254 -7.45 -12.73 7.25
CA PRO A 254 -8.00 -12.65 5.90
C PRO A 254 -8.70 -11.30 5.67
N THR A 255 -8.65 -10.82 4.44
CA THR A 255 -9.49 -9.75 3.90
C THR A 255 -10.33 -10.28 2.75
N ARG A 256 -11.51 -9.70 2.61
CA ARG A 256 -12.54 -10.09 1.65
C ARG A 256 -13.18 -8.81 1.09
N PRO A 257 -13.87 -8.89 -0.06
CA PRO A 257 -14.73 -7.80 -0.48
C PRO A 257 -15.67 -7.40 0.67
N PHE A 258 -15.92 -6.10 0.82
CA PHE A 258 -16.78 -5.58 1.86
C PHE A 258 -18.21 -6.07 1.60
N PRO A 259 -18.89 -6.68 2.58
CA PRO A 259 -20.33 -6.87 2.47
C PRO A 259 -21.03 -5.51 2.45
N TYR A 260 -22.18 -5.43 1.79
CA TYR A 260 -22.99 -4.23 1.87
C TYR A 260 -23.52 -4.07 3.31
N GLY A 261 -23.15 -2.96 3.96
CA GLY A 261 -23.46 -2.71 5.36
C GLY A 261 -22.86 -1.37 5.81
N ASP A 262 -22.88 -1.12 7.12
CA ASP A 262 -22.50 0.20 7.65
C ASP A 262 -21.02 0.54 7.42
N GLU A 263 -20.14 -0.46 7.44
CA GLU A 263 -18.72 -0.25 7.11
C GLU A 263 -18.53 0.21 5.66
N TRP A 264 -19.27 -0.39 4.71
CA TRP A 264 -19.25 0.04 3.31
C TRP A 264 -19.78 1.47 3.14
N LYS A 265 -20.91 1.79 3.79
CA LYS A 265 -21.49 3.14 3.74
C LYS A 265 -20.53 4.18 4.33
N GLY A 266 -19.90 3.85 5.46
CA GLY A 266 -18.89 4.69 6.10
C GLY A 266 -17.67 4.90 5.20
N LEU A 267 -17.22 3.86 4.49
CA LEU A 267 -16.13 3.95 3.52
C LEU A 267 -16.49 4.92 2.38
N VAL A 268 -17.69 4.80 1.80
CA VAL A 268 -18.16 5.71 0.74
C VAL A 268 -18.23 7.15 1.24
N ALA A 269 -18.81 7.39 2.41
CA ALA A 269 -18.90 8.72 3.02
C ALA A 269 -17.50 9.32 3.28
N THR A 270 -16.58 8.53 3.83
CA THR A 270 -15.19 8.96 4.10
C THR A 270 -14.48 9.33 2.79
N MET A 271 -14.71 8.58 1.71
CA MET A 271 -14.15 8.91 0.40
C MET A 271 -14.75 10.20 -0.17
N GLU A 272 -16.05 10.41 -0.01
CA GLU A 272 -16.73 11.63 -0.45
C GLU A 272 -16.20 12.88 0.28
N GLU A 273 -15.97 12.79 1.59
CA GLU A 273 -15.43 13.89 2.41
C GLU A 273 -14.04 14.36 1.95
N THR A 274 -13.31 13.52 1.21
CA THR A 274 -11.98 13.86 0.70
C THR A 274 -11.99 14.56 -0.64
N LEU A 275 -13.16 14.69 -1.29
CA LEU A 275 -13.29 15.31 -2.61
C LEU A 275 -13.10 16.82 -2.52
N LEU A 276 -12.16 17.34 -3.31
CA LEU A 276 -11.89 18.77 -3.44
C LEU A 276 -12.50 19.31 -4.74
N LEU A 277 -13.82 19.26 -4.81
CA LEU A 277 -14.62 19.65 -5.97
C LEU A 277 -15.61 20.75 -5.59
N HIS A 278 -15.64 21.84 -6.35
CA HIS A 278 -16.40 23.05 -6.00
C HIS A 278 -17.92 22.87 -6.06
N ASP A 279 -18.42 22.04 -6.98
CA ASP A 279 -19.85 21.88 -7.25
C ASP A 279 -20.37 20.49 -6.84
N HIS A 280 -19.62 19.78 -5.99
CA HIS A 280 -19.99 18.45 -5.53
C HIS A 280 -20.94 18.53 -4.32
N PRO A 281 -22.21 18.06 -4.44
CA PRO A 281 -23.15 18.13 -3.34
C PRO A 281 -22.78 17.13 -2.24
N PRO A 282 -22.61 17.55 -0.97
CA PRO A 282 -22.29 16.64 0.12
C PRO A 282 -23.35 15.54 0.32
N GLY A 283 -22.90 14.32 0.57
CA GLY A 283 -23.74 13.14 0.77
C GLY A 283 -24.40 12.61 -0.50
N SER A 284 -24.00 13.08 -1.68
CA SER A 284 -24.47 12.58 -2.96
C SER A 284 -23.92 11.19 -3.27
N LEU A 285 -22.65 10.92 -2.96
CA LEU A 285 -22.08 9.57 -3.11
C LEU A 285 -22.55 8.63 -2.01
N ALA A 286 -22.70 9.12 -0.78
CA ALA A 286 -23.30 8.34 0.30
C ALA A 286 -24.69 7.79 -0.07
N LYS A 287 -25.51 8.57 -0.80
CA LYS A 287 -26.81 8.10 -1.33
C LYS A 287 -26.70 7.06 -2.45
N LEU A 288 -25.53 6.94 -3.08
CA LEU A 288 -25.23 5.97 -4.13
C LEU A 288 -24.50 4.72 -3.57
N ASP A 289 -24.43 4.56 -2.24
CA ASP A 289 -23.67 3.49 -1.57
C ASP A 289 -23.90 2.09 -2.19
N ARG A 290 -25.14 1.71 -2.44
CA ARG A 290 -25.53 0.40 -2.96
C ARG A 290 -25.17 0.25 -4.43
N TYR A 291 -25.30 1.31 -5.21
CA TYR A 291 -24.87 1.30 -6.61
C TYR A 291 -23.34 1.15 -6.68
N LEU A 292 -22.60 1.90 -5.86
CA LEU A 292 -21.15 1.80 -5.77
C LEU A 292 -20.71 0.41 -5.29
N HIS A 293 -21.44 -0.19 -4.33
CA HIS A 293 -21.19 -1.57 -3.87
C HIS A 293 -21.29 -2.57 -5.01
N ASN A 294 -22.40 -2.51 -5.76
CA ASN A 294 -22.64 -3.40 -6.89
C ASN A 294 -21.60 -3.21 -8.02
N ARG A 295 -21.20 -1.95 -8.29
CA ARG A 295 -20.22 -1.64 -9.34
C ARG A 295 -18.82 -2.10 -8.97
N ALA A 296 -18.42 -1.92 -7.71
CA ALA A 296 -17.10 -2.28 -7.22
C ALA A 296 -17.02 -3.73 -6.73
N ASP A 297 -18.13 -4.47 -6.69
CA ASP A 297 -18.25 -5.80 -6.06
C ASP A 297 -17.73 -5.82 -4.62
N GLY A 298 -17.96 -4.74 -3.86
CA GLY A 298 -17.41 -4.55 -2.51
C GLY A 298 -15.88 -4.39 -2.44
N MET A 299 -15.17 -4.25 -3.57
CA MET A 299 -13.71 -4.10 -3.61
C MET A 299 -13.31 -2.64 -3.37
N ILE A 300 -12.60 -2.38 -2.27
CA ILE A 300 -12.11 -1.03 -1.94
C ILE A 300 -11.19 -0.45 -3.01
N GLY A 301 -10.35 -1.27 -3.64
CA GLY A 301 -9.48 -0.84 -4.75
C GLY A 301 -10.28 -0.34 -5.95
N ALA A 302 -11.32 -1.08 -6.35
CA ALA A 302 -12.21 -0.69 -7.44
C ALA A 302 -13.01 0.58 -7.10
N LEU A 303 -13.53 0.67 -5.87
CA LEU A 303 -14.21 1.88 -5.37
C LEU A 303 -13.29 3.10 -5.42
N SER A 304 -12.06 2.97 -4.89
CA SER A 304 -11.07 4.04 -4.87
C SER A 304 -10.73 4.51 -6.29
N HIS A 305 -10.49 3.56 -7.20
CA HIS A 305 -10.22 3.86 -8.60
C HIS A 305 -11.38 4.62 -9.25
N ALA A 306 -12.62 4.15 -9.07
CA ALA A 306 -13.81 4.78 -9.64
C ALA A 306 -13.99 6.23 -9.18
N ILE A 307 -13.96 6.47 -7.86
CA ILE A 307 -14.22 7.79 -7.28
C ILE A 307 -13.09 8.77 -7.64
N ARG A 308 -11.83 8.34 -7.53
CA ARG A 308 -10.67 9.20 -7.84
C ARG A 308 -10.58 9.52 -9.32
N GLY A 309 -10.79 8.53 -10.18
CA GLY A 309 -10.85 8.72 -11.62
C GLY A 309 -11.94 9.72 -11.99
N ALA A 310 -13.15 9.56 -11.44
CA ALA A 310 -14.25 10.48 -11.72
C ALA A 310 -14.00 11.90 -11.20
N ALA A 311 -13.32 12.05 -10.06
CA ALA A 311 -12.95 13.36 -9.52
C ALA A 311 -11.88 14.07 -10.35
N ILE A 312 -10.85 13.34 -10.81
CA ILE A 312 -9.83 13.85 -11.73
C ILE A 312 -10.51 14.33 -13.02
N ASP A 313 -11.36 13.48 -13.60
CA ASP A 313 -12.13 13.79 -14.79
C ASP A 313 -13.05 15.02 -14.62
N ALA A 314 -13.63 15.19 -13.42
CA ALA A 314 -14.48 16.33 -13.11
C ALA A 314 -13.71 17.66 -13.04
N ILE A 315 -12.47 17.65 -12.54
CA ILE A 315 -11.59 18.82 -12.55
C ILE A 315 -11.16 19.13 -13.99
N LEU A 316 -10.65 18.13 -14.73
CA LEU A 316 -10.16 18.31 -16.10
C LEU A 316 -11.24 18.81 -17.07
N ARG A 317 -12.50 18.45 -16.85
CA ARG A 317 -13.65 18.92 -17.66
C ARG A 317 -14.35 20.15 -17.09
N GLY A 318 -13.97 20.61 -15.90
CA GLY A 318 -14.61 21.72 -15.20
C GLY A 318 -16.04 21.45 -14.74
N THR A 319 -16.47 20.18 -14.65
CA THR A 319 -17.81 19.83 -14.14
C THR A 319 -17.88 19.87 -12.61
N GLU A 320 -16.72 19.78 -11.94
CA GLU A 320 -16.55 19.98 -10.49
C GLU A 320 -17.52 19.12 -9.64
N ARG A 321 -17.92 17.95 -10.15
CA ARG A 321 -18.85 17.04 -9.50
C ARG A 321 -18.67 15.60 -9.99
N VAL A 322 -18.63 14.68 -9.04
CA VAL A 322 -18.79 13.25 -9.30
C VAL A 322 -20.28 12.88 -9.34
N THR A 323 -20.72 12.27 -10.44
CA THR A 323 -22.05 11.68 -10.63
C THR A 323 -21.95 10.20 -11.00
N LYS A 324 -23.10 9.52 -10.99
CA LYS A 324 -23.20 8.14 -11.46
C LYS A 324 -22.64 7.96 -12.87
N GLU A 325 -22.95 8.89 -13.78
CA GLU A 325 -22.50 8.86 -15.17
C GLU A 325 -20.97 8.99 -15.27
N THR A 326 -20.38 9.90 -14.48
CA THR A 326 -18.92 10.05 -14.45
C THR A 326 -18.22 8.84 -13.85
N ILE A 327 -18.83 8.18 -12.86
CA ILE A 327 -18.33 6.92 -12.28
C ILE A 327 -18.42 5.78 -13.30
N ASP A 328 -19.52 5.70 -14.05
CA ASP A 328 -19.71 4.69 -15.10
C ASP A 328 -18.67 4.80 -16.22
N ALA A 329 -18.22 6.02 -16.51
CA ALA A 329 -17.20 6.29 -17.53
C ALA A 329 -15.79 5.84 -17.14
N ILE A 330 -15.51 5.61 -15.84
CA ILE A 330 -14.20 5.12 -15.39
C ILE A 330 -14.12 3.61 -15.61
N PRO A 331 -13.24 3.10 -16.49
CA PRO A 331 -13.01 1.68 -16.66
C PRO A 331 -12.48 1.09 -15.35
N LEU A 332 -13.05 -0.01 -14.89
CA LEU A 332 -12.53 -0.73 -13.74
C LEU A 332 -11.63 -1.86 -14.22
N ASP A 333 -10.72 -2.31 -13.36
CA ASP A 333 -9.81 -3.41 -13.70
C ASP A 333 -10.61 -4.65 -14.13
N HIS A 334 -10.04 -5.45 -15.04
CA HIS A 334 -10.69 -6.65 -15.60
C HIS A 334 -11.29 -7.60 -14.53
N ALA A 335 -10.71 -7.66 -13.33
CA ALA A 335 -11.21 -8.47 -12.22
C ALA A 335 -12.57 -7.98 -11.66
N ALA A 336 -12.87 -6.68 -11.75
CA ALA A 336 -14.18 -6.12 -11.37
C ALA A 336 -15.19 -6.21 -12.53
N GLU A 337 -14.73 -6.08 -13.78
CA GLU A 337 -15.61 -6.16 -14.96
C GLU A 337 -16.18 -7.56 -15.20
N ILE A 338 -15.40 -8.62 -14.94
CA ILE A 338 -15.85 -10.01 -15.15
C ILE A 338 -17.05 -10.36 -14.24
N THR A 339 -17.14 -9.80 -13.04
CA THR A 339 -18.26 -10.05 -12.11
C THR A 339 -19.54 -9.30 -12.50
N THR A 340 -19.43 -8.18 -13.24
CA THR A 340 -20.59 -7.38 -13.69
C THR A 340 -21.26 -7.90 -14.96
N SER A 341 -20.66 -8.89 -15.65
CA SER A 341 -21.22 -9.50 -16.87
C SER A 341 -21.77 -10.91 -16.64
N PRO A 342 -22.96 -11.03 -16.03
CA PRO A 342 -23.95 -11.94 -16.61
C PRO A 342 -25.36 -11.32 -16.59
N SER A 343 -25.76 -10.63 -17.67
CA SER A 343 -27.20 -10.40 -17.97
C SER A 343 -27.51 -9.74 -19.33
N ARG A 344 -26.54 -9.34 -20.15
CA ARG A 344 -26.84 -8.70 -21.46
C ARG A 344 -26.99 -9.64 -22.67
N LYS A 345 -27.06 -10.96 -22.46
CA LYS A 345 -27.38 -11.96 -23.51
C LYS A 345 -28.55 -12.87 -23.10
N MET A 346 -29.73 -12.31 -22.87
CA MET A 346 -31.01 -13.03 -22.99
C MET A 346 -32.18 -12.05 -23.09
N ALA A 347 -32.17 -11.24 -24.15
CA ALA A 347 -33.34 -10.47 -24.59
C ALA A 347 -33.22 -10.23 -26.10
N ARG A 348 -33.20 -11.34 -26.85
CA ARG A 348 -33.47 -11.39 -28.30
C ARG A 348 -33.56 -12.86 -28.70
N ARG A 349 -34.74 -13.43 -28.47
CA ARG A 349 -35.39 -14.41 -29.34
C ARG A 349 -36.85 -14.51 -28.94
#